data_AF-A0A1C4Q7E3-F1
#
_entry.id   AF-A0A1C4Q7E3-F1
#
_cell.length_a   1.000
_cell.length_b   1.000
_cell.length_c   1.000
_cell.angle_alpha   90.00
_cell.angle_beta   90.00
_cell.angle_gamma   90.00
#
_symmetry.space_group_name_H-M   'P 1'
#
loop_
_entity.id
_entity.type
_entity.pdbx_description
1 polymer ?
#
loop_
_entity_poly.entity_id
_entity_poly.type
_entity_poly.pdbx_seq_one_letter_code
_entity_poly.pdbx_strand_id
1 'polypeptide(L)'
;MSWLRQHKKTYGMAPDGRLFRSAGGGRVRSTEYTDIWKAARQKALSPENAATAIADVPYSLRHASVSLWLSSGVEATEAARRAGHSVAVLYRFYAKVINGRQ
;
A
#
# COMPACT_ATOMS: atom_id res chain seq x y z
N MET A 1 -15.97 8.33 11.79
CA MET A 1 -16.50 7.08 11.16
C MET A 1 -15.42 6.47 10.27
N SER A 2 -15.37 5.14 10.10
CA SER A 2 -14.37 4.47 9.24
C SER A 2 -14.79 4.54 7.77
N TRP A 3 -13.86 4.92 6.88
CA TRP A 3 -14.06 4.99 5.42
C TRP A 3 -14.63 3.69 4.82
N LEU A 4 -14.20 2.52 5.32
CA LEU A 4 -14.70 1.23 4.82
C LEU A 4 -16.17 0.98 5.15
N ARG A 5 -16.61 1.39 6.35
CA ARG A 5 -18.02 1.24 6.76
C ARG A 5 -18.93 2.15 5.93
N GLN A 6 -18.47 3.37 5.67
CA GLN A 6 -19.18 4.30 4.80
C GLN A 6 -19.26 3.78 3.36
N HIS A 7 -18.13 3.30 2.80
CA HIS A 7 -18.11 2.67 1.49
C HIS A 7 -19.12 1.52 1.38
N LYS A 8 -19.11 0.60 2.37
CA LYS A 8 -20.08 -0.50 2.41
C LYS A 8 -21.52 -0.02 2.48
N LYS A 9 -21.82 1.04 3.25
CA LYS A 9 -23.17 1.61 3.33
C LYS A 9 -23.61 2.24 2.00
N THR A 10 -22.72 2.96 1.33
CA THR A 10 -23.02 3.68 0.09
C THR A 10 -23.09 2.76 -1.13
N TYR A 11 -22.17 1.81 -1.25
CA TYR A 11 -22.02 0.99 -2.46
C TYR A 11 -22.38 -0.50 -2.26
N GLY A 12 -22.63 -0.95 -1.03
CA GLY A 12 -22.85 -2.35 -0.73
C GLY A 12 -21.62 -3.23 -0.95
N MET A 13 -21.84 -4.54 -1.10
CA MET A 13 -20.82 -5.53 -1.47
C MET A 13 -21.29 -6.30 -2.71
N ALA A 14 -20.36 -6.86 -3.48
CA ALA A 14 -20.73 -7.77 -4.56
C ALA A 14 -21.35 -9.07 -4.02
N PRO A 15 -22.11 -9.84 -4.84
CA PRO A 15 -22.72 -11.11 -4.41
C PRO A 15 -21.72 -12.13 -3.86
N ASP A 16 -20.47 -12.07 -4.31
CA ASP A 16 -19.37 -12.92 -3.85
C ASP A 16 -18.58 -12.32 -2.67
N GLY A 17 -19.10 -11.26 -2.04
CA GLY A 17 -18.54 -10.64 -0.85
C GLY A 17 -17.44 -9.60 -1.11
N ARG A 18 -17.06 -9.32 -2.37
CA ARG A 18 -16.05 -8.28 -2.65
C ARG A 18 -16.53 -6.89 -2.21
N LEU A 19 -15.66 -6.17 -1.49
CA LEU A 19 -15.92 -4.80 -1.04
C LEU A 19 -15.73 -3.77 -2.15
N PHE A 20 -14.73 -3.98 -3.02
CA PHE A 20 -14.45 -3.14 -4.17
C PHE A 20 -14.67 -3.93 -5.46
N ARG A 21 -15.26 -3.28 -6.46
CA ARG A 21 -15.60 -3.85 -7.77
C ARG A 21 -15.39 -2.80 -8.84
N SER A 22 -15.06 -3.23 -10.06
CA SER A 22 -15.00 -2.31 -11.20
C SER A 22 -16.39 -1.79 -11.55
N ALA A 23 -16.47 -0.77 -12.40
CA ALA A 23 -17.74 -0.21 -12.86
C ALA A 23 -18.69 -1.27 -13.46
N GLY A 24 -18.13 -2.32 -14.10
CA GLY A 24 -18.89 -3.45 -14.65
C GLY A 24 -19.21 -4.57 -13.64
N GLY A 25 -18.99 -4.37 -12.34
CA GLY A 25 -19.24 -5.37 -11.28
C GLY A 25 -18.16 -6.47 -11.15
N GLY A 26 -17.20 -6.50 -12.08
CA GLY A 26 -16.07 -7.42 -12.09
C GLY A 26 -14.99 -7.08 -11.05
N ARG A 27 -13.90 -7.84 -11.07
CA ARG A 27 -12.71 -7.53 -10.27
C ARG A 27 -12.10 -6.21 -10.74
N VAL A 28 -11.63 -5.40 -9.80
CA VAL A 28 -10.85 -4.20 -10.13
C VAL A 28 -9.60 -4.63 -10.88
N ARG A 29 -9.38 -4.07 -12.06
CA ARG A 29 -8.21 -4.38 -12.89
C ARG A 29 -6.98 -3.66 -12.35
N SER A 30 -5.79 -4.21 -12.63
CA SER A 30 -4.56 -3.59 -12.15
C SER A 30 -4.31 -2.20 -12.71
N THR A 31 -4.69 -1.99 -13.97
CA THR A 31 -4.63 -0.69 -14.62
C THR A 31 -5.56 0.31 -13.96
N GLU A 32 -6.81 -0.09 -13.68
CA GLU A 32 -7.85 0.77 -13.09
C GLU A 32 -7.43 1.35 -11.74
N TYR A 33 -6.92 0.50 -10.82
CA TYR A 33 -6.45 1.04 -9.54
C TYR A 33 -5.16 1.84 -9.67
N THR A 34 -4.31 1.55 -10.67
CA THR A 34 -3.08 2.32 -10.93
C THR A 34 -3.41 3.72 -11.48
N ASP A 35 -4.44 3.87 -12.29
CA ASP A 35 -4.88 5.17 -12.79
C ASP A 35 -5.51 6.01 -11.67
N ILE A 36 -6.32 5.39 -10.83
CA ILE A 36 -6.84 6.02 -9.60
C ILE A 36 -5.68 6.46 -8.70
N TRP A 37 -4.65 5.63 -8.56
CA TRP A 37 -3.45 5.96 -7.78
C TRP A 37 -2.73 7.19 -8.32
N LYS A 38 -2.48 7.25 -9.63
CA LYS A 38 -1.84 8.42 -10.27
C LYS A 38 -2.66 9.69 -10.01
N ALA A 39 -3.97 9.63 -10.17
CA ALA A 39 -4.85 10.76 -9.89
C ALA A 39 -4.83 11.18 -8.41
N ALA A 40 -4.83 10.22 -7.48
CA ALA A 40 -4.74 10.49 -6.05
C ALA A 40 -3.39 11.11 -5.68
N ARG A 41 -2.29 10.62 -6.27
CA ARG A 41 -0.93 11.12 -6.07
C ARG A 41 -0.79 12.59 -6.44
N GLN A 42 -1.34 13.01 -7.58
CA GLN A 42 -1.34 14.41 -8.01
C GLN A 42 -2.15 15.33 -7.09
N LYS A 43 -3.16 14.79 -6.39
CA LYS A 43 -3.97 15.54 -5.42
C LYS A 43 -3.34 15.61 -4.04
N ALA A 44 -2.54 14.61 -3.66
CA ALA A 44 -2.00 14.47 -2.31
C ALA A 44 -0.58 15.05 -2.16
N LEU A 45 0.22 15.08 -3.23
CA LEU A 45 1.58 15.59 -3.22
C LEU A 45 1.65 17.02 -3.78
N SER A 46 2.65 17.78 -3.36
CA SER A 46 3.00 19.04 -4.05
C SER A 46 3.49 18.76 -5.48
N PRO A 47 3.41 19.72 -6.40
CA PRO A 47 3.88 19.53 -7.78
C PRO A 47 5.33 19.06 -7.88
N GLU A 48 6.20 19.59 -7.01
CA GLU A 48 7.62 19.24 -6.97
C GLU A 48 7.81 17.78 -6.55
N ASN A 49 7.09 17.34 -5.51
CA ASN A 49 7.16 15.95 -5.04
C ASN A 49 6.52 14.99 -6.04
N ALA A 50 5.43 15.41 -6.69
CA ALA A 50 4.78 14.64 -7.75
C ALA A 50 5.69 14.49 -8.99
N ALA A 51 6.62 15.40 -9.24
CA ALA A 51 7.62 15.26 -10.30
C ALA A 51 8.75 14.26 -9.98
N THR A 52 8.88 13.82 -8.72
CA THR A 52 9.89 12.82 -8.31
C THR A 52 9.35 11.38 -8.36
N ALA A 53 10.21 10.40 -8.04
CA ALA A 53 9.82 8.99 -7.90
C ALA A 53 9.03 8.65 -6.61
N ILE A 54 8.76 9.62 -5.73
CA ILE A 54 8.02 9.39 -4.48
C ILE A 54 6.63 8.84 -4.79
N ALA A 55 6.29 7.68 -4.22
CA ALA A 55 4.97 7.08 -4.35
C ALA A 55 4.52 6.84 -5.81
N ASP A 56 5.45 6.68 -6.76
CA ASP A 56 5.15 6.59 -8.20
C ASP A 56 4.20 5.44 -8.54
N VAL A 57 4.34 4.31 -7.84
CA VAL A 57 3.46 3.15 -7.97
C VAL A 57 2.83 2.77 -6.63
N PRO A 58 1.65 2.12 -6.63
CA PRO A 58 1.02 1.63 -5.40
C PRO A 58 1.94 0.75 -4.55
N TYR A 59 2.84 0.00 -5.20
CA TYR A 59 3.80 -0.88 -4.52
C TYR A 59 4.83 -0.11 -3.67
N SER A 60 5.08 1.18 -3.96
CA SER A 60 5.93 2.03 -3.14
C SER A 60 5.42 2.16 -1.70
N LEU A 61 4.10 2.10 -1.48
CA LEU A 61 3.52 2.10 -0.14
C LEU A 61 3.91 0.86 0.68
N ARG A 62 4.05 -0.29 0.03
CA ARG A 62 4.48 -1.52 0.70
C ARG A 62 5.91 -1.36 1.22
N HIS A 63 6.79 -0.82 0.38
CA HIS A 63 8.15 -0.51 0.80
C HIS A 63 8.18 0.49 1.95
N ALA A 64 7.43 1.59 1.83
CA ALA A 64 7.36 2.60 2.88
C ALA A 64 6.82 2.03 4.21
N SER A 65 5.79 1.19 4.16
CA SER A 65 5.17 0.58 5.35
C SER A 65 6.13 -0.36 6.08
N VAL A 66 6.83 -1.23 5.35
CA VAL A 66 7.80 -2.16 5.94
C VAL A 66 8.98 -1.40 6.53
N SER A 67 9.53 -0.43 5.79
CA SER A 67 10.59 0.44 6.30
C SER A 67 10.16 1.20 7.55
N LEU A 68 8.93 1.73 7.57
CA LEU A 68 8.37 2.44 8.73
C LEU A 68 8.28 1.51 9.94
N TRP A 69 7.68 0.32 9.80
CA TRP A 69 7.59 -0.65 10.89
C TRP A 69 8.95 -0.96 11.49
N LEU A 70 9.94 -1.25 10.63
CA LEU A 70 11.30 -1.50 11.06
C LEU A 70 11.86 -0.27 11.78
N SER A 71 11.79 0.92 11.20
CA SER A 71 12.28 2.16 11.84
C SER A 71 11.54 2.57 13.12
N SER A 72 10.34 2.02 13.36
CA SER A 72 9.53 2.24 14.55
C SER A 72 9.68 1.15 15.61
N GLY A 73 10.55 0.15 15.41
CA GLY A 73 10.85 -0.86 16.44
C GLY A 73 10.06 -2.16 16.31
N VAL A 74 9.32 -2.37 15.22
CA VAL A 74 8.68 -3.66 14.99
C VAL A 74 9.76 -4.70 14.66
N GLU A 75 9.71 -5.82 15.37
CA GLU A 75 10.60 -6.96 15.16
C GLU A 75 10.58 -7.43 13.70
N ALA A 76 11.76 -7.77 13.15
CA ALA A 76 11.90 -8.17 11.75
C ALA A 76 11.04 -9.39 11.40
N THR A 77 10.91 -10.34 12.32
CA THR A 77 10.06 -11.52 12.16
C THR A 77 8.58 -11.15 12.02
N GLU A 78 8.08 -10.24 12.84
CA GLU A 78 6.70 -9.76 12.80
C GLU A 78 6.44 -8.89 11.57
N ALA A 79 7.38 -8.00 11.20
CA ALA A 79 7.29 -7.20 9.99
C ALA A 79 7.23 -8.09 8.73
N ALA A 80 8.06 -9.14 8.66
CA ALA A 80 8.04 -10.11 7.57
C ALA A 80 6.71 -10.88 7.50
N ARG A 81 6.20 -11.33 8.66
CA ARG A 81 4.91 -12.01 8.76
C ARG A 81 3.75 -11.12 8.28
N ARG A 82 3.69 -9.86 8.71
CA ARG A 82 2.67 -8.89 8.27
C ARG A 82 2.77 -8.58 6.78
N ALA A 83 3.98 -8.49 6.27
CA ALA A 83 4.21 -8.27 4.86
C ALA A 83 3.89 -9.53 4.02
N GLY A 84 3.88 -10.72 4.62
CA GLY A 84 3.64 -11.99 3.91
C GLY A 84 4.84 -12.46 3.10
N HIS A 85 6.06 -12.28 3.63
CA HIS A 85 7.29 -12.82 3.05
C HIS A 85 8.22 -13.37 4.13
N SER A 86 9.29 -14.07 3.72
CA SER A 86 10.27 -14.59 4.66
C SER A 86 11.16 -13.48 5.25
N VAL A 87 11.80 -13.79 6.37
CA VAL A 87 12.79 -12.92 7.01
C VAL A 87 14.02 -12.73 6.11
N ALA A 88 14.40 -13.76 5.34
CA ALA A 88 15.47 -13.64 4.35
C ALA A 88 15.17 -12.61 3.25
N VAL A 89 13.93 -12.59 2.75
CA VAL A 89 13.46 -11.55 1.80
C VAL A 89 13.49 -10.18 2.47
N LEU A 90 13.11 -10.09 3.75
CA LEU A 90 13.14 -8.84 4.50
C LEU A 90 14.58 -8.27 4.57
N TYR A 91 15.56 -9.06 5.01
CA TYR A 91 16.94 -8.61 5.08
C TYR A 91 17.51 -8.26 3.70
N ARG A 92 17.18 -9.02 2.64
CA ARG A 92 17.66 -8.72 1.29
C ARG A 92 17.22 -7.35 0.78
N PHE A 93 15.98 -6.94 1.03
CA PHE A 93 15.41 -5.72 0.45
C PHE A 93 15.36 -4.53 1.41
N TYR A 94 15.45 -4.76 2.72
CA TYR A 94 15.28 -3.72 3.75
C TYR A 94 16.50 -3.55 4.68
N ALA A 95 17.63 -4.22 4.41
CA ALA A 95 18.86 -4.13 5.21
C ALA A 95 19.30 -2.69 5.52
N LYS A 96 19.13 -1.74 4.60
CA LYS A 96 19.54 -0.34 4.81
C LYS A 96 18.85 0.31 6.02
N VAL A 97 17.58 -0.02 6.27
CA VAL A 97 16.81 0.52 7.40
C VAL A 97 17.21 -0.17 8.71
N ILE A 98 17.61 -1.43 8.63
CA ILE A 98 18.03 -2.24 9.78
C ILE A 98 19.43 -1.85 10.24
N ASN A 99 20.36 -1.64 9.30
CA ASN A 99 21.75 -1.28 9.61
C ASN A 99 21.90 0.15 10.13
N GLY A 100 20.94 1.05 9.87
CA GLY A 100 20.91 2.39 10.46
C GLY A 100 20.52 2.42 11.94
N ARG A 101 20.38 1.25 12.59
CA ARG A 101 20.02 1.08 14.01
C ARG A 101 21.07 0.30 14.82
N GLN A 102 22.22 -0.01 14.22
CA GLN A 102 23.40 -0.47 14.96
C GLN A 102 24.24 0.72 15.42
#